data_AF-A0A844MHT3-F1
#
_entry.id   AF-A0A844MHT3-F1
#
_cell.length_a   1.000
_cell.length_b   1.000
_cell.length_c   1.000
_cell.angle_alpha   90.00
_cell.angle_beta   90.00
_cell.angle_gamma   90.00
#
_symmetry.space_group_name_H-M   'P 1'
#
loop_
_entity.id
_entity.type
_entity.pdbx_description
1 polymer ?
#
loop_
_entity_poly.entity_id
_entity_poly.type
_entity_poly.pdbx_seq_one_letter_code
_entity_poly.pdbx_strand_id
1 'polypeptide(L)'
;MLHDDITVVQRCQIIISEWLKGMGLELKPSKTRLTHTLNKYENEEPGFNFLGFNVRQFPVGKYDSKQGFKTIITPSKEKQRIHYERIASIINDHKQAPQEALISRLNPVIRGWSNYYSTVISKEAYISLDNLMYPKLKAWAKRRHPNKSGEWITKKYWRTIGGDNWVFATPNKGNNLMRLINHTDMPIVRHIKVKGDASPYDGNLIYWSSRMGTHPEVPKRVATLLKQQKGKCAHCGLYFREEDVLEIDHKIPLSHGGKDEYKNLQLLHKHCHDVKTTEDGSVGGMQLDKHQITEEPDELKNSRPVLKTSRSGNGAA
;
A
#
# COMPACT_ATOMS: atom_id res chain seq x y z
N MET A 1 -12.54 -21.47 3.27
CA MET A 1 -12.74 -22.54 2.29
C MET A 1 -13.49 -21.92 1.12
N LEU A 2 -12.89 -21.85 -0.07
CA LEU A 2 -13.57 -21.29 -1.26
C LEU A 2 -14.72 -22.21 -1.71
N HIS A 3 -14.59 -23.51 -1.44
CA HIS A 3 -15.64 -24.50 -1.61
C HIS A 3 -15.39 -25.67 -0.65
N ASP A 4 -16.45 -26.21 -0.04
CA ASP A 4 -16.35 -27.22 1.02
C ASP A 4 -15.93 -28.61 0.52
N ASP A 5 -16.20 -28.86 -0.76
CA ASP A 5 -15.81 -30.06 -1.49
C ASP A 5 -14.56 -29.81 -2.33
N ILE A 6 -13.49 -30.55 -2.04
CA ILE A 6 -12.21 -30.49 -2.76
C ILE A 6 -12.32 -30.97 -4.21
N THR A 7 -13.25 -31.88 -4.51
CA THR A 7 -13.44 -32.43 -5.86
C THR A 7 -13.92 -31.33 -6.81
N VAL A 8 -14.73 -30.40 -6.31
CA VAL A 8 -15.16 -29.21 -7.06
C VAL A 8 -13.96 -28.32 -7.36
N VAL A 9 -13.08 -28.09 -6.40
CA VAL A 9 -11.86 -27.27 -6.61
C VAL A 9 -10.92 -27.92 -7.63
N GLN A 10 -10.73 -29.24 -7.56
CA GLN A 10 -9.95 -30.01 -8.54
C GLN A 10 -10.56 -29.91 -9.95
N ARG A 11 -11.89 -30.00 -10.06
CA ARG A 11 -12.59 -29.81 -11.33
C ARG A 11 -12.42 -28.39 -11.88
N CYS A 12 -12.49 -27.37 -11.03
CA CYS A 12 -12.18 -25.99 -11.42
C CYS A 12 -10.74 -25.85 -11.95
N GLN A 13 -9.77 -26.53 -11.34
CA GLN A 13 -8.38 -26.52 -11.81
C GLN A 13 -8.25 -27.08 -13.23
N ILE A 14 -8.99 -28.17 -13.55
CA ILE A 14 -9.02 -28.76 -14.90
C ILE A 14 -9.63 -27.77 -15.90
N ILE A 15 -10.81 -27.21 -15.59
CA ILE A 15 -11.50 -26.25 -16.46
C ILE A 15 -10.62 -25.03 -16.75
N ILE A 16 -9.97 -24.47 -15.73
CA ILE A 16 -9.04 -23.33 -15.90
C ILE A 16 -7.85 -23.74 -16.77
N SER A 17 -7.30 -24.94 -16.57
CA SER A 17 -6.17 -25.42 -17.37
C SER A 17 -6.53 -25.60 -18.85
N GLU A 18 -7.74 -26.09 -19.14
CA GLU A 18 -8.24 -26.21 -20.51
C GLU A 18 -8.49 -24.85 -21.16
N TRP A 19 -9.11 -23.92 -20.42
CA TRP A 19 -9.36 -22.57 -20.90
C TRP A 19 -8.05 -21.81 -21.21
N LEU A 20 -7.03 -21.94 -20.35
CA LEU A 20 -5.72 -21.31 -20.54
C LEU A 20 -4.98 -21.81 -21.80
N LYS A 21 -5.17 -23.08 -22.18
CA LYS A 21 -4.56 -23.64 -23.41
C LYS A 21 -5.00 -22.89 -24.66
N GLY A 22 -6.24 -22.40 -24.71
CA GLY A 22 -6.74 -21.58 -25.81
C GLY A 22 -5.96 -20.26 -26.00
N MET A 23 -5.26 -19.79 -24.96
CA MET A 23 -4.40 -18.61 -24.98
C MET A 23 -2.90 -18.95 -25.00
N GLY A 24 -2.54 -20.24 -25.14
CA GLY A 24 -1.14 -20.69 -25.09
C GLY A 24 -0.50 -20.59 -23.70
N LEU A 25 -1.32 -20.58 -22.64
CA LEU A 25 -0.86 -20.52 -21.25
C LEU A 25 -1.07 -21.86 -20.53
N GLU A 26 -0.22 -22.15 -19.54
CA GLU A 26 -0.33 -23.33 -18.69
C GLU A 26 -0.09 -22.99 -17.20
N LEU A 27 -0.75 -23.73 -16.31
CA LEU A 27 -0.49 -23.63 -14.89
C LEU A 27 0.85 -24.28 -14.56
N LYS A 28 1.75 -23.52 -13.92
CA LYS A 28 3.05 -24.05 -13.49
C LYS A 28 2.85 -24.97 -12.28
N PRO A 29 3.12 -26.29 -12.36
CA PRO A 29 2.85 -27.22 -11.25
C PRO A 29 3.62 -26.85 -9.98
N SER A 30 4.87 -26.39 -10.13
CA SER A 30 5.70 -26.00 -8.98
C SER A 30 5.23 -24.76 -8.22
N LYS A 31 4.26 -24.00 -8.76
CA LYS A 31 3.68 -22.80 -8.11
C LYS A 31 2.21 -23.00 -7.77
N THR A 32 1.60 -24.09 -8.23
CA THR A 32 0.18 -24.34 -8.10
C THR A 32 -0.01 -25.43 -7.07
N ARG A 33 -0.68 -25.11 -5.97
CA ARG A 33 -0.98 -26.07 -4.91
C ARG A 33 -2.40 -25.87 -4.42
N LEU A 34 -3.02 -26.97 -4.00
CA LEU A 34 -4.29 -26.96 -3.30
C LEU A 34 -4.00 -26.90 -1.80
N THR A 35 -4.70 -26.02 -1.09
CA THR A 35 -4.54 -25.86 0.35
C THR A 35 -5.88 -25.46 0.97
N HIS A 36 -6.06 -25.87 2.22
CA HIS A 36 -7.22 -25.51 3.00
C HIS A 36 -6.83 -24.41 4.00
N THR A 37 -7.71 -23.44 4.20
CA THR A 37 -7.46 -22.33 5.13
C THR A 37 -7.41 -22.71 6.61
N LEU A 38 -7.99 -23.85 7.02
CA LEU A 38 -8.24 -24.24 8.42
C LEU A 38 -7.55 -25.56 8.77
N ASN A 39 -7.76 -26.57 7.92
CA ASN A 39 -7.24 -27.92 8.10
C ASN A 39 -5.98 -28.13 7.28
N LYS A 40 -5.15 -29.09 7.69
CA LYS A 40 -4.06 -29.56 6.83
C LYS A 40 -4.65 -30.34 5.66
N TYR A 41 -4.02 -30.22 4.50
CA TYR A 41 -4.39 -30.98 3.32
C TYR A 41 -3.12 -31.56 2.71
N GLU A 42 -3.05 -32.89 2.63
CA GLU A 42 -1.83 -33.62 2.26
C GLU A 42 -0.62 -33.15 3.09
N ASN A 43 0.43 -32.61 2.43
CA ASN A 43 1.64 -32.10 3.05
C ASN A 43 1.61 -30.57 3.24
N GLU A 44 0.50 -29.90 2.92
CA GLU A 44 0.38 -28.45 3.00
C GLU A 44 -0.20 -27.99 4.34
N GLU A 45 0.49 -27.04 4.96
CA GLU A 45 0.00 -26.37 6.17
C GLU A 45 -1.21 -25.49 5.87
N PRO A 46 -2.10 -25.25 6.86
CA PRO A 46 -3.30 -24.48 6.62
C PRO A 46 -2.98 -23.03 6.28
N GLY A 47 -3.69 -22.50 5.29
CA GLY A 47 -3.56 -21.13 4.84
C GLY A 47 -2.62 -20.96 3.65
N PHE A 48 -2.66 -19.77 3.07
CA PHE A 48 -1.90 -19.47 1.85
C PHE A 48 -1.43 -18.02 1.82
N ASN A 49 -0.45 -17.76 0.97
CA ASN A 49 0.04 -16.42 0.70
C ASN A 49 -0.58 -15.90 -0.60
N PHE A 50 -1.13 -14.69 -0.57
CA PHE A 50 -1.65 -14.00 -1.74
C PHE A 50 -1.35 -12.51 -1.63
N LEU A 51 -0.77 -11.92 -2.68
CA LEU A 51 -0.34 -10.52 -2.71
C LEU A 51 0.47 -10.08 -1.47
N GLY A 52 1.28 -10.98 -0.93
CA GLY A 52 2.10 -10.70 0.26
C GLY A 52 1.36 -10.74 1.60
N PHE A 53 0.09 -11.16 1.62
CA PHE A 53 -0.69 -11.45 2.82
C PHE A 53 -0.73 -12.96 3.05
N ASN A 54 -0.62 -13.38 4.30
CA ASN A 54 -0.92 -14.74 4.72
C ASN A 54 -2.35 -14.80 5.25
N VAL A 55 -3.18 -15.65 4.64
CA VAL A 55 -4.59 -15.85 5.01
C VAL A 55 -4.72 -17.24 5.64
N ARG A 56 -5.10 -17.29 6.91
CA ARG A 56 -5.30 -18.55 7.64
C ARG A 56 -6.51 -18.47 8.58
N GLN A 57 -7.20 -19.59 8.72
CA GLN A 57 -8.27 -19.79 9.68
C GLN A 57 -7.76 -20.62 10.85
N PHE A 58 -8.25 -20.29 12.04
CA PHE A 58 -7.90 -20.95 13.29
C PHE A 58 -9.18 -21.41 13.97
N PRO A 59 -9.26 -22.67 14.44
CA PRO A 59 -10.44 -23.17 15.14
C PRO A 59 -10.60 -22.40 16.45
N VAL A 60 -11.83 -22.02 16.78
CA VAL A 60 -12.17 -21.35 18.03
C VAL A 60 -13.48 -21.91 18.58
N GLY A 61 -13.71 -21.72 19.87
CA GLY A 61 -14.96 -22.16 20.50
C GLY A 61 -16.19 -21.44 19.93
N LYS A 62 -17.37 -22.06 20.09
CA LYS A 62 -18.67 -21.47 19.67
C LYS A 62 -18.95 -20.08 20.26
N TYR A 63 -18.37 -19.78 21.43
CA TYR A 63 -18.50 -18.49 22.11
C TYR A 63 -17.62 -17.40 21.48
N ASP A 64 -16.57 -17.79 20.75
CA ASP A 64 -15.65 -16.88 20.06
C ASP A 64 -16.07 -16.58 18.62
N SER A 65 -16.66 -17.56 17.95
CA SER A 65 -17.18 -17.43 16.58
C SER A 65 -18.28 -18.44 16.35
N LYS A 66 -19.43 -17.99 15.82
CA LYS A 66 -20.52 -18.87 15.39
C LYS A 66 -20.08 -19.84 14.29
N GLN A 67 -19.06 -19.48 13.51
CA GLN A 67 -18.52 -20.29 12.42
C GLN A 67 -17.53 -21.36 12.91
N GLY A 68 -17.17 -21.37 14.20
CA GLY A 68 -16.18 -22.31 14.75
C GLY A 68 -14.72 -22.01 14.39
N PHE A 69 -14.48 -20.91 13.66
CA PHE A 69 -13.12 -20.43 13.34
C PHE A 69 -13.04 -18.90 13.31
N LYS A 70 -11.81 -18.37 13.44
CA LYS A 70 -11.46 -16.97 13.15
C LYS A 70 -10.49 -16.93 11.96
N THR A 71 -10.72 -16.01 11.03
CA THR A 71 -9.80 -15.74 9.93
C THR A 71 -8.81 -14.67 10.37
N ILE A 72 -7.52 -15.00 10.37
CA ILE A 72 -6.42 -14.11 10.71
C ILE A 72 -5.62 -13.87 9.43
N ILE A 73 -5.54 -12.60 9.05
CA ILE A 73 -4.75 -12.15 7.90
C ILE A 73 -3.58 -11.34 8.44
N THR A 74 -2.36 -11.70 8.04
CA THR A 74 -1.12 -11.06 8.49
C THR A 74 -0.20 -10.80 7.29
N PRO A 75 0.81 -9.91 7.39
CA PRO A 75 1.86 -9.83 6.38
C PRO A 75 2.60 -11.18 6.28
N SER A 76 2.84 -11.69 5.08
CA SER A 76 3.51 -12.99 4.96
C SER A 76 4.95 -12.93 5.50
N LYS A 77 5.43 -14.04 6.08
CA LYS A 77 6.80 -14.12 6.62
C LYS A 77 7.87 -13.83 5.57
N GLU A 78 7.62 -14.25 4.33
CA GLU A 78 8.47 -13.93 3.19
C GLU A 78 8.58 -12.43 2.95
N LYS A 79 7.46 -11.70 2.95
CA LYS A 79 7.47 -10.24 2.73
C LYS A 79 8.05 -9.47 3.91
N GLN A 80 7.86 -9.96 5.15
CA GLN A 80 8.55 -9.43 6.33
C GLN A 80 10.08 -9.56 6.17
N ARG A 81 10.57 -10.74 5.75
CA ARG A 81 12.00 -10.97 5.52
C ARG A 81 12.57 -10.05 4.44
N ILE A 82 11.93 -9.99 3.27
CA ILE A 82 12.37 -9.15 2.15
C ILE A 82 12.47 -7.67 2.58
N HIS A 83 11.48 -7.20 3.33
CA HIS A 83 11.48 -5.83 3.82
C HIS A 83 12.58 -5.55 4.84
N TYR A 84 12.78 -6.46 5.80
CA TYR A 84 13.89 -6.37 6.74
C TYR A 84 15.25 -6.38 6.02
N GLU A 85 15.44 -7.24 5.02
CA GLU A 85 16.67 -7.30 4.22
C GLU A 85 16.92 -5.99 3.48
N ARG A 86 15.87 -5.38 2.92
CA ARG A 86 15.96 -4.05 2.30
C ARG A 86 16.40 -2.99 3.30
N ILE A 87 15.81 -2.96 4.50
CA ILE A 87 16.20 -2.02 5.56
C ILE A 87 17.65 -2.27 6.00
N ALA A 88 18.04 -3.52 6.21
CA ALA A 88 19.39 -3.89 6.60
C ALA A 88 20.42 -3.49 5.54
N SER A 89 20.10 -3.67 4.25
CA SER A 89 20.93 -3.19 3.13
C SER A 89 21.09 -1.68 3.18
N ILE A 90 19.99 -0.92 3.31
CA ILE A 90 20.04 0.54 3.40
C ILE A 90 20.96 0.99 4.54
N ILE A 91 20.82 0.40 5.74
CA ILE A 91 21.68 0.73 6.89
C ILE A 91 23.15 0.41 6.58
N ASN A 92 23.43 -0.71 5.94
CA ASN A 92 24.79 -1.12 5.57
C ASN A 92 25.43 -0.18 4.54
N ASP A 93 24.66 0.19 3.50
CA ASP A 93 25.13 1.06 2.42
C ASP A 93 25.39 2.48 2.95
N HIS A 94 24.63 2.90 3.96
CA HIS A 94 24.75 4.20 4.62
C HIS A 94 25.70 4.19 5.83
N LYS A 95 26.59 3.19 5.97
CA LYS A 95 27.52 3.06 7.12
C LYS A 95 28.35 4.31 7.43
N GLN A 96 28.63 5.16 6.44
CA GLN A 96 29.37 6.41 6.60
C GLN A 96 28.49 7.67 6.59
N ALA A 97 27.21 7.56 6.23
CA ALA A 97 26.32 8.69 6.07
C ALA A 97 26.06 9.43 7.42
N PRO A 98 25.66 10.72 7.38
CA PRO A 98 25.07 11.39 8.54
C PRO A 98 23.78 10.70 9.02
N GLN A 99 23.42 10.92 10.29
CA GLN A 99 22.22 10.32 10.87
C GLN A 99 20.95 10.79 10.15
N GLU A 100 20.90 12.07 9.80
CA GLU A 100 19.85 12.75 9.05
C GLU A 100 19.58 12.05 7.71
N ALA A 101 20.65 11.73 6.98
CA ALA A 101 20.58 11.07 5.67
C ALA A 101 20.06 9.64 5.78
N LEU A 102 20.51 8.89 6.79
CA LEU A 102 20.01 7.53 7.05
C LEU A 102 18.51 7.55 7.40
N ILE A 103 18.07 8.46 8.27
CA ILE A 103 16.67 8.62 8.64
C ILE A 103 15.82 8.99 7.41
N SER A 104 16.29 9.95 6.61
CA SER A 104 15.61 10.39 5.40
C SER A 104 15.41 9.25 4.40
N ARG A 105 16.38 8.34 4.29
CA ARG A 105 16.29 7.19 3.38
C ARG A 105 15.37 6.08 3.89
N LEU A 106 15.37 5.83 5.20
CA LEU A 106 14.59 4.74 5.83
C LEU A 106 13.11 5.10 5.99
N ASN A 107 12.80 6.34 6.38
CA ASN A 107 11.43 6.75 6.72
C ASN A 107 10.41 6.46 5.60
N PRO A 108 10.65 6.79 4.31
CA PRO A 108 9.70 6.46 3.25
C PRO A 108 9.49 4.95 3.07
N VAL A 109 10.54 4.14 3.26
CA VAL A 109 10.48 2.67 3.10
C VAL A 109 9.64 2.05 4.21
N ILE A 110 9.88 2.45 5.45
CA ILE A 110 9.11 2.01 6.62
C ILE A 110 7.65 2.46 6.48
N ARG A 111 7.43 3.73 6.12
CA ARG A 111 6.08 4.30 5.99
C ARG A 111 5.27 3.57 4.93
N GLY A 112 5.85 3.37 3.75
CA GLY A 112 5.17 2.70 2.64
C GLY A 112 4.77 1.28 3.01
N TRP A 113 5.70 0.50 3.59
CA TRP A 113 5.43 -0.88 3.98
C TRP A 113 4.39 -0.97 5.10
N SER A 114 4.52 -0.14 6.14
CA SER A 114 3.54 -0.10 7.23
C SER A 114 2.16 0.31 6.72
N ASN A 115 2.09 1.32 5.85
CA ASN A 115 0.80 1.77 5.29
C ASN A 115 0.12 0.67 4.47
N TYR A 116 0.86 -0.06 3.62
CA TYR A 116 0.33 -1.17 2.82
C TYR A 116 -0.29 -2.26 3.68
N TYR A 117 0.34 -2.60 4.81
CA TYR A 117 -0.12 -3.64 5.73
C TYR A 117 -1.01 -3.10 6.88
N SER A 118 -1.41 -1.84 6.85
CA SER A 118 -2.18 -1.22 7.94
C SER A 118 -3.61 -1.76 8.07
N THR A 119 -4.11 -2.47 7.05
CA THR A 119 -5.47 -3.01 6.98
C THR A 119 -5.66 -4.35 7.67
N VAL A 120 -4.57 -5.07 7.97
CA VAL A 120 -4.57 -6.44 8.48
C VAL A 120 -3.96 -6.52 9.89
N ILE A 121 -3.87 -7.73 10.46
CA ILE A 121 -3.28 -7.94 11.79
C ILE A 121 -1.76 -7.87 11.63
N SER A 122 -1.21 -6.67 11.81
CA SER A 122 0.21 -6.39 11.53
C SER A 122 1.02 -5.99 12.76
N LYS A 123 0.41 -5.84 13.95
CA LYS A 123 1.12 -5.34 15.13
C LYS A 123 2.27 -6.24 15.57
N GLU A 124 2.12 -7.57 15.60
CA GLU A 124 3.25 -8.44 15.94
C GLU A 124 4.36 -8.36 14.89
N ALA A 125 4.01 -8.25 13.60
CA ALA A 125 4.97 -8.09 12.52
C ALA A 125 5.75 -6.76 12.64
N TYR A 126 5.06 -5.67 12.96
CA TYR A 126 5.68 -4.35 13.20
C TYR A 126 6.66 -4.40 14.36
N ILE A 127 6.25 -4.95 15.51
CA ILE A 127 7.12 -5.10 16.68
C ILE A 127 8.35 -5.94 16.34
N SER A 128 8.16 -7.06 15.64
CA SER A 128 9.26 -7.91 15.21
C SER A 128 10.25 -7.18 14.31
N LEU A 129 9.77 -6.37 13.36
CA LEU A 129 10.62 -5.60 12.46
C LEU A 129 11.38 -4.49 13.20
N ASP A 130 10.72 -3.74 14.08
CA ASP A 130 11.34 -2.70 14.89
C ASP A 130 12.44 -3.28 15.80
N ASN A 131 12.17 -4.45 16.42
CA ASN A 131 13.16 -5.18 17.23
C ASN A 131 14.37 -5.66 16.43
N LEU A 132 14.17 -6.10 15.18
CA LEU A 132 15.27 -6.53 14.29
C LEU A 132 16.07 -5.34 13.76
N MET A 133 15.46 -4.17 13.61
CA MET A 133 16.13 -2.95 13.16
C MET A 133 17.05 -2.36 14.22
N TYR A 134 16.64 -2.35 15.49
CA TYR A 134 17.43 -1.80 16.59
C TYR A 134 18.90 -2.28 16.62
N PRO A 135 19.23 -3.58 16.56
CA PRO A 135 20.62 -4.04 16.56
C PRO A 135 21.38 -3.59 15.31
N LYS A 136 20.74 -3.47 14.14
CA LYS A 136 21.37 -2.93 12.92
C LYS A 136 21.74 -1.46 13.09
N LEU A 137 20.84 -0.65 13.62
CA LEU A 137 21.09 0.76 13.92
C LEU A 137 22.18 0.92 15.00
N LYS A 138 22.16 0.07 16.03
CA LYS A 138 23.18 0.04 17.08
C LYS A 138 24.57 -0.32 16.54
N ALA A 139 24.65 -1.30 15.64
CA ALA A 139 25.90 -1.66 14.98
C ALA A 139 26.43 -0.51 14.09
N TRP A 140 25.54 0.13 13.33
CA TRP A 140 25.87 1.32 12.56
C TRP A 140 26.45 2.44 13.44
N ALA A 141 25.81 2.71 14.58
CA ALA A 141 26.24 3.76 15.50
C ALA A 141 27.58 3.44 16.17
N LYS A 142 27.79 2.18 16.60
CA LYS A 142 29.06 1.70 17.18
C LYS A 142 30.22 1.82 16.21
N ARG A 143 30.02 1.44 14.94
CA ARG A 143 31.08 1.51 13.92
C ARG A 143 31.66 2.92 13.77
N ARG A 144 30.84 3.95 13.95
CA ARG A 144 31.25 5.36 13.81
C ARG A 144 32.06 5.87 15.00
N HIS A 145 32.06 5.15 16.12
CA HIS A 145 32.69 5.57 17.37
C HIS A 145 33.38 4.38 18.06
N PRO A 146 34.44 3.81 17.46
CA PRO A 146 35.12 2.63 17.99
C PRO A 146 35.68 2.82 19.41
N ASN A 147 36.03 4.05 19.78
CA ASN A 147 36.65 4.39 21.06
C ASN A 147 35.67 4.98 22.09
N LYS A 148 34.35 4.86 21.87
CA LYS A 148 33.32 5.40 22.78
C LYS A 148 32.52 4.29 23.43
N SER A 149 32.10 4.52 24.67
CA SER A 149 31.26 3.58 25.40
C SER A 149 29.88 3.43 24.75
N GLY A 150 29.23 2.29 24.98
CA GLY A 150 27.87 2.05 24.51
C GLY A 150 26.87 3.08 25.04
N GLU A 151 27.03 3.52 26.29
CA GLU A 151 26.19 4.55 26.90
C GLU A 151 26.31 5.89 26.17
N TRP A 152 27.53 6.31 25.84
CA TRP A 152 27.76 7.54 25.09
C TRP A 152 27.11 7.46 23.69
N ILE A 153 27.24 6.30 23.03
CA ILE A 153 26.62 6.06 21.72
C ILE A 153 25.09 6.16 21.82
N THR A 154 24.50 5.53 22.84
CA THR A 154 23.05 5.62 23.09
C THR A 154 22.63 7.07 23.28
N LYS A 155 23.26 7.82 24.19
CA LYS A 155 22.95 9.23 24.46
C LYS A 155 23.12 10.15 23.24
N LYS A 156 24.03 9.80 22.32
CA LYS A 156 24.27 10.59 21.11
C LYS A 156 23.17 10.44 20.06
N TYR A 157 22.74 9.20 19.80
CA TYR A 157 21.89 8.87 18.64
C TYR A 157 20.45 8.51 19.00
N TRP A 158 20.19 8.08 20.24
CA TRP A 158 18.87 7.81 20.78
C TRP A 158 18.46 8.90 21.75
N ARG A 159 17.19 9.29 21.70
CA ARG A 159 16.63 10.41 22.47
C ARG A 159 15.30 10.04 23.09
N THR A 160 14.96 10.75 24.15
CA THR A 160 13.62 10.74 24.72
C THR A 160 12.71 11.70 23.96
N ILE A 161 11.69 11.18 23.28
CA ILE A 161 10.69 11.97 22.56
C ILE A 161 9.31 11.41 22.89
N GLY A 162 8.42 12.24 23.44
CA GLY A 162 7.03 11.84 23.71
C GLY A 162 6.89 10.66 24.68
N GLY A 163 7.82 10.50 25.63
CA GLY A 163 7.84 9.40 26.59
C GLY A 163 8.59 8.14 26.14
N ASP A 164 8.94 8.02 24.86
CA ASP A 164 9.80 6.94 24.36
C ASP A 164 11.28 7.35 24.50
N ASN A 165 12.06 6.59 25.27
CA ASN A 165 13.47 6.83 25.54
C ASN A 165 14.43 6.30 24.46
N TRP A 166 13.92 5.53 23.49
CA TRP A 166 14.72 4.82 22.50
C TRP A 166 14.40 5.24 21.08
N VAL A 167 14.17 6.55 20.88
CA VAL A 167 13.91 7.10 19.55
C VAL A 167 15.21 7.46 18.85
N PHE A 168 15.51 6.80 17.73
CA PHE A 168 16.67 7.12 16.90
C PHE A 168 16.45 8.47 16.19
N ALA A 169 17.08 9.52 16.68
CA ALA A 169 16.79 10.89 16.25
C ALA A 169 17.98 11.85 16.35
N THR A 170 17.99 12.86 15.50
CA THR A 170 19.02 13.90 15.45
C THR A 170 18.83 14.92 16.59
N PRO A 171 19.85 15.71 16.96
CA PRO A 171 19.66 16.81 17.89
C PRO A 171 18.65 17.84 17.35
N ASN A 172 17.78 18.35 18.21
CA ASN A 172 16.87 19.44 17.84
C ASN A 172 17.67 20.74 17.64
N LYS A 173 18.01 21.07 16.39
CA LYS A 173 18.60 22.34 15.99
C LYS A 173 17.54 23.17 15.28
N GLY A 174 16.97 24.16 15.96
CA GLY A 174 16.01 25.11 15.37
C GLY A 174 14.74 24.45 14.80
N ASN A 175 14.12 23.51 15.54
CA ASN A 175 12.94 22.74 15.14
C ASN A 175 13.13 21.69 14.02
N ASN A 176 14.34 21.47 13.52
CA ASN A 176 14.64 20.43 12.51
C ASN A 176 15.02 19.08 13.14
N LEU A 177 14.18 18.59 14.06
CA LEU A 177 14.32 17.26 14.62
C LEU A 177 13.92 16.20 13.59
N MET A 178 14.87 15.38 13.15
CA MET A 178 14.58 14.21 12.33
C MET A 178 14.59 12.97 13.22
N ARG A 179 13.45 12.28 13.30
CA ARG A 179 13.35 10.97 13.95
C ARG A 179 13.06 9.88 12.93
N LEU A 180 13.64 8.70 13.17
CA LEU A 180 13.23 7.50 12.49
C LEU A 180 11.82 7.14 12.95
N ILE A 181 10.93 6.84 12.01
CA ILE A 181 9.62 6.30 12.34
C ILE A 181 9.75 4.81 12.66
N ASN A 182 8.97 4.33 13.61
CA ASN A 182 8.82 2.91 13.86
C ASN A 182 7.65 2.35 13.04
N HIS A 183 7.66 1.05 12.76
CA HIS A 183 6.50 0.42 12.12
C HIS A 183 5.28 0.50 13.03
N THR A 184 5.50 0.36 14.34
CA THR A 184 4.47 0.43 15.37
C THR A 184 3.74 1.76 15.46
N ASP A 185 4.36 2.86 15.01
CA ASP A 185 3.75 4.20 14.89
C ASP A 185 2.56 4.20 13.92
N MET A 186 2.51 3.27 12.96
CA MET A 186 1.42 3.16 12.01
C MET A 186 0.16 2.60 12.69
N PRO A 187 -0.97 3.34 12.70
CA PRO A 187 -2.23 2.82 13.18
C PRO A 187 -2.74 1.72 12.25
N ILE A 188 -3.39 0.71 12.85
CA ILE A 188 -4.12 -0.31 12.09
C ILE A 188 -5.48 0.28 11.70
N VAL A 189 -5.75 0.40 10.41
CA VAL A 189 -6.99 0.97 9.86
C VAL A 189 -7.73 -0.13 9.11
N ARG A 190 -8.75 -0.69 9.75
CA ARG A 190 -9.53 -1.81 9.16
C ARG A 190 -10.33 -1.33 7.96
N HIS A 191 -10.31 -2.13 6.89
CA HIS A 191 -11.16 -1.88 5.73
C HIS A 191 -12.64 -2.01 6.11
N ILE A 192 -13.44 -1.02 5.73
CA ILE A 192 -14.89 -1.03 5.92
C ILE A 192 -15.50 -1.75 4.72
N LYS A 193 -16.13 -2.91 4.94
CA LYS A 193 -16.80 -3.66 3.86
C LYS A 193 -17.91 -2.84 3.20
N VAL A 194 -18.16 -3.12 1.92
CA VAL A 194 -19.37 -2.65 1.24
C VAL A 194 -20.59 -3.21 1.98
N LYS A 195 -21.66 -2.41 2.13
CA LYS A 195 -22.86 -2.83 2.87
C LYS A 195 -23.73 -3.74 2.02
N GLY A 196 -23.99 -4.96 2.48
CA GLY A 196 -24.94 -5.87 1.84
C GLY A 196 -24.64 -6.10 0.36
N ASP A 197 -25.66 -5.91 -0.45
CA ASP A 197 -25.69 -5.98 -1.92
C ASP A 197 -25.50 -4.60 -2.59
N ALA A 198 -25.08 -3.58 -1.83
CA ALA A 198 -24.85 -2.25 -2.38
C ALA A 198 -23.88 -2.32 -3.56
N SER A 199 -24.27 -1.66 -4.63
CA SER A 199 -23.55 -1.61 -5.90
C SER A 199 -23.33 -0.17 -6.29
N PRO A 200 -22.20 0.22 -6.89
CA PRO A 200 -22.02 1.58 -7.42
C PRO A 200 -23.16 2.04 -8.35
N TYR A 201 -23.89 1.08 -8.93
CA TYR A 201 -25.01 1.27 -9.84
C TYR A 201 -26.40 1.19 -9.17
N ASP A 202 -26.49 1.07 -7.84
CA ASP A 202 -27.75 0.94 -7.09
C ASP A 202 -28.49 2.28 -6.87
N GLY A 203 -27.92 3.40 -7.32
CA GLY A 203 -28.49 4.74 -7.13
C GLY A 203 -28.25 5.36 -5.75
N ASN A 204 -27.52 4.69 -4.84
CA ASN A 204 -27.16 5.21 -3.52
C ASN A 204 -25.97 6.18 -3.59
N LEU A 205 -26.19 7.30 -4.29
CA LEU A 205 -25.16 8.30 -4.60
C LEU A 205 -24.49 8.86 -3.33
N ILE A 206 -25.25 9.00 -2.22
CA ILE A 206 -24.72 9.51 -0.95
C ILE A 206 -23.72 8.53 -0.32
N TYR A 207 -24.03 7.23 -0.34
CA TYR A 207 -23.13 6.20 0.17
C TYR A 207 -21.84 6.15 -0.63
N TRP A 208 -21.94 6.10 -1.96
CA TRP A 208 -20.79 5.98 -2.86
C TRP A 208 -19.94 7.26 -2.92
N SER A 209 -20.55 8.45 -2.91
CA SER A 209 -19.80 9.72 -2.84
C SER A 209 -19.03 9.86 -1.53
N SER A 210 -19.61 9.38 -0.41
CA SER A 210 -18.95 9.38 0.89
C SER A 210 -17.77 8.39 0.92
N ARG A 211 -17.97 7.20 0.33
CA ARG A 211 -16.94 6.16 0.21
C ARG A 211 -15.78 6.62 -0.66
N MET A 212 -16.07 7.26 -1.78
CA MET A 212 -15.10 7.88 -2.69
C MET A 212 -14.22 8.90 -1.95
N GLY A 213 -14.82 9.80 -1.15
CA GLY A 213 -14.04 10.76 -0.34
C GLY A 213 -13.14 10.11 0.73
N THR A 214 -13.43 8.87 1.14
CA THR A 214 -12.59 8.09 2.08
C THR A 214 -11.66 7.11 1.39
N HIS A 215 -11.65 7.07 0.05
CA HIS A 215 -10.85 6.12 -0.69
C HIS A 215 -9.35 6.47 -0.57
N PRO A 216 -8.46 5.49 -0.28
CA PRO A 216 -7.03 5.76 -0.08
C PRO A 216 -6.32 6.42 -1.27
N GLU A 217 -6.79 6.16 -2.50
CA GLU A 217 -6.21 6.71 -3.73
C GLU A 217 -6.73 8.11 -4.04
N VAL A 218 -7.78 8.57 -3.36
CA VAL A 218 -8.31 9.92 -3.58
C VAL A 218 -7.41 10.93 -2.85
N PRO A 219 -6.83 11.92 -3.56
CA PRO A 219 -5.98 12.92 -2.92
C PRO A 219 -6.73 13.66 -1.82
N LYS A 220 -6.03 14.01 -0.74
CA LYS A 220 -6.62 14.71 0.42
C LYS A 220 -7.37 15.99 0.03
N ARG A 221 -6.89 16.69 -1.00
CA ARG A 221 -7.52 17.92 -1.54
C ARG A 221 -8.88 17.60 -2.14
N VAL A 222 -8.96 16.58 -3.00
CA VAL A 222 -10.21 16.06 -3.59
C VAL A 222 -11.16 15.56 -2.51
N ALA A 223 -10.70 14.73 -1.57
CA ALA A 223 -11.51 14.23 -0.46
C ALA A 223 -12.13 15.36 0.39
N THR A 224 -11.35 16.42 0.63
CA THR A 224 -11.82 17.60 1.37
C THR A 224 -12.91 18.34 0.59
N LEU A 225 -12.72 18.56 -0.71
CA LEU A 225 -13.69 19.24 -1.57
C LEU A 225 -14.97 18.41 -1.77
N LEU A 226 -14.85 17.09 -1.97
CA LEU A 226 -16.01 16.16 -2.00
C LEU A 226 -16.87 16.32 -0.75
N LYS A 227 -16.23 16.38 0.42
CA LYS A 227 -16.94 16.58 1.70
C LYS A 227 -17.60 17.97 1.77
N GLN A 228 -16.87 19.03 1.41
CA GLN A 228 -17.40 20.41 1.45
C GLN A 228 -18.58 20.61 0.49
N GLN A 229 -18.52 20.01 -0.69
CA GLN A 229 -19.55 20.10 -1.74
C GLN A 229 -20.63 19.02 -1.62
N LYS A 230 -20.60 18.20 -0.56
CA LYS A 230 -21.57 17.11 -0.33
C LYS A 230 -21.68 16.16 -1.54
N GLY A 231 -20.55 15.88 -2.19
CA GLY A 231 -20.44 15.00 -3.34
C GLY A 231 -21.01 15.57 -4.65
N LYS A 232 -21.29 16.88 -4.73
CA LYS A 232 -21.85 17.51 -5.92
C LYS A 232 -20.81 18.34 -6.67
N CYS A 233 -20.89 18.34 -8.00
CA CYS A 233 -20.15 19.25 -8.86
C CYS A 233 -20.62 20.70 -8.63
N ALA A 234 -19.69 21.62 -8.45
CA ALA A 234 -20.01 23.03 -8.20
C ALA A 234 -20.58 23.76 -9.43
N HIS A 235 -20.36 23.22 -10.64
CA HIS A 235 -20.87 23.77 -11.89
C HIS A 235 -22.26 23.23 -12.26
N CYS A 236 -22.41 21.90 -12.44
CA CYS A 236 -23.70 21.32 -12.86
C CYS A 236 -24.62 20.92 -11.71
N GLY A 237 -24.16 20.93 -10.45
CA GLY A 237 -24.96 20.54 -9.28
C GLY A 237 -25.27 19.04 -9.14
N LEU A 238 -24.87 18.22 -10.11
CA LEU A 238 -25.05 16.76 -10.10
C LEU A 238 -24.04 16.08 -9.16
N TYR A 239 -24.39 14.88 -8.69
CA TYR A 239 -23.50 14.06 -7.87
C TYR A 239 -22.41 13.41 -8.70
N PHE A 240 -21.21 13.34 -8.14
CA PHE A 240 -20.11 12.55 -8.66
C PHE A 240 -20.37 11.04 -8.52
N ARG A 241 -20.01 10.29 -9.55
CA ARG A 241 -20.08 8.83 -9.68
C ARG A 241 -18.69 8.23 -9.76
N GLU A 242 -18.59 6.91 -9.59
CA GLU A 242 -17.30 6.21 -9.50
C GLU A 242 -16.44 6.34 -10.78
N GLU A 243 -17.06 6.45 -11.94
CA GLU A 243 -16.37 6.60 -13.24
C GLU A 243 -16.10 8.05 -13.62
N ASP A 244 -16.56 9.03 -12.83
CA ASP A 244 -16.37 10.44 -13.15
C ASP A 244 -14.92 10.87 -12.93
N VAL A 245 -14.37 11.59 -13.92
CA VAL A 245 -13.08 12.26 -13.78
C VAL A 245 -13.28 13.58 -13.05
N LEU A 246 -12.65 13.70 -11.88
CA LEU A 246 -12.76 14.84 -10.97
C LEU A 246 -11.57 15.77 -11.14
N GLU A 247 -11.84 17.05 -11.38
CA GLU A 247 -10.81 18.08 -11.52
C GLU A 247 -11.02 19.19 -10.49
N ILE A 248 -9.91 19.66 -9.92
CA ILE A 248 -9.90 20.77 -8.98
C ILE A 248 -9.73 22.05 -9.78
N ASP A 249 -10.61 23.01 -9.52
CA ASP A 249 -10.65 24.31 -10.17
C ASP A 249 -10.71 25.44 -9.14
N HIS A 250 -10.38 26.66 -9.56
CA HIS A 250 -10.53 27.87 -8.75
C HIS A 250 -11.83 28.61 -9.12
N LYS A 251 -12.67 28.91 -8.11
CA LYS A 251 -13.90 29.70 -8.26
C LYS A 251 -13.63 31.06 -8.92
N ILE A 252 -12.57 31.73 -8.44
CA ILE A 252 -11.98 32.89 -9.10
C ILE A 252 -10.66 32.40 -9.71
N PRO A 253 -10.51 32.42 -11.04
CA PRO A 253 -9.27 32.02 -11.71
C PRO A 253 -8.05 32.77 -11.15
N LEU A 254 -6.90 32.10 -11.11
CA LEU A 254 -5.64 32.73 -10.70
C LEU A 254 -5.29 33.95 -11.58
N SER A 255 -5.61 33.87 -12.87
CA SER A 255 -5.46 34.97 -13.85
C SER A 255 -6.26 36.23 -13.48
N HIS A 256 -7.37 36.06 -12.74
CA HIS A 256 -8.25 37.13 -12.29
C HIS A 256 -8.06 37.47 -10.80
N GLY A 257 -6.87 37.17 -10.24
CA GLY A 257 -6.52 37.50 -8.86
C GLY A 257 -7.01 36.50 -7.82
N GLY A 258 -7.50 35.34 -8.25
CA GLY A 258 -7.81 34.22 -7.37
C GLY A 258 -6.58 33.70 -6.62
N LYS A 259 -6.80 33.15 -5.42
CA LYS A 259 -5.74 32.55 -4.59
C LYS A 259 -5.88 31.04 -4.55
N ASP A 260 -4.76 30.33 -4.40
CA ASP A 260 -4.75 28.87 -4.24
C ASP A 260 -5.02 28.45 -2.78
N GLU A 261 -6.26 28.61 -2.35
CA GLU A 261 -6.71 28.33 -0.99
C GLU A 261 -8.08 27.64 -0.99
N TYR A 262 -8.35 26.76 -0.01
CA TYR A 262 -9.57 25.94 0.02
C TYR A 262 -10.89 26.71 -0.14
N LYS A 263 -10.96 27.98 0.30
CA LYS A 263 -12.16 28.81 0.12
C LYS A 263 -12.44 29.15 -1.35
N ASN A 264 -11.38 29.26 -2.16
CA ASN A 264 -11.42 29.53 -3.59
C ASN A 264 -11.37 28.26 -4.44
N LEU A 265 -11.15 27.07 -3.85
CA LEU A 265 -11.15 25.82 -4.61
C LEU A 265 -12.57 25.26 -4.74
N GLN A 266 -12.80 24.56 -5.84
CA GLN A 266 -13.98 23.76 -6.10
C GLN A 266 -13.61 22.51 -6.90
N LEU A 267 -14.45 21.49 -6.82
CA LEU A 267 -14.32 20.23 -7.54
C LEU A 267 -15.40 20.15 -8.60
N LEU A 268 -15.00 19.84 -9.82
CA LEU A 268 -15.84 19.78 -11.01
C LEU A 268 -15.69 18.43 -11.71
N HIS A 269 -16.69 18.05 -12.51
CA HIS A 269 -16.46 17.03 -13.53
C HIS A 269 -15.51 17.61 -14.57
N LYS A 270 -14.68 16.77 -15.20
CA LYS A 270 -13.81 17.19 -16.30
C LYS A 270 -14.53 18.05 -17.36
N HIS A 271 -15.65 17.57 -17.89
CA HIS A 271 -16.43 18.32 -18.88
C HIS A 271 -17.00 19.65 -18.35
N CYS A 272 -17.30 19.74 -17.04
CA CYS A 272 -17.75 20.99 -16.42
C CYS A 272 -16.60 21.98 -16.25
N HIS A 273 -15.39 21.48 -15.96
CA HIS A 273 -14.20 22.29 -15.86
C HIS A 273 -13.81 22.88 -17.22
N ASP A 274 -13.92 22.09 -18.29
CA ASP A 274 -13.71 22.55 -19.66
C ASP A 274 -14.67 23.71 -20.01
N VAL A 275 -15.97 23.54 -19.75
CA VAL A 275 -16.99 24.59 -19.98
C VAL A 275 -16.68 25.85 -19.19
N LYS A 276 -16.44 25.73 -17.87
CA LYS A 276 -16.12 26.88 -17.02
C LYS A 276 -14.85 27.61 -17.48
N THR A 277 -13.80 26.88 -17.83
CA THR A 277 -12.54 27.48 -18.31
C THR A 277 -12.77 28.33 -19.56
N THR A 278 -13.69 27.88 -20.42
CA THR A 278 -14.10 28.60 -21.63
C THR A 278 -14.88 29.87 -21.28
N GLU A 279 -15.82 29.79 -20.32
CA GLU A 279 -16.62 30.92 -19.83
C GLU A 279 -15.77 31.99 -19.12
N ASP A 280 -14.76 31.55 -18.35
CA ASP A 280 -13.84 32.43 -17.63
C ASP A 280 -12.88 33.21 -18.54
N GLY A 281 -12.94 33.00 -19.87
CA GLY A 281 -12.04 33.62 -20.84
C GLY A 281 -10.57 33.27 -20.61
N SER A 282 -10.29 32.22 -19.84
CA SER A 282 -8.95 31.80 -19.44
C SER A 282 -8.31 30.95 -20.54
N VAL A 283 -8.12 31.54 -21.72
CA VAL A 283 -7.44 30.87 -22.85
C VAL A 283 -5.94 30.83 -22.55
N GLY A 284 -5.41 29.65 -22.24
CA GLY A 284 -3.96 29.41 -22.28
C GLY A 284 -3.24 29.17 -20.94
N GLY A 285 -3.91 28.59 -19.95
CA GLY A 285 -3.30 28.23 -18.66
C GLY A 285 -3.32 26.73 -18.37
N MET A 286 -2.95 25.86 -19.31
CA MET A 286 -2.78 24.44 -19.03
C MET A 286 -1.53 24.22 -18.17
N GLN A 287 -1.58 24.62 -16.89
CA GLN A 287 -0.79 23.94 -15.88
C GLN A 287 -1.47 22.59 -15.68
N LEU A 288 -1.04 21.62 -16.48
CA LEU A 288 -1.10 20.22 -16.10
C LEU A 288 -0.49 20.15 -14.70
N ASP A 289 -1.34 20.11 -13.68
CA ASP A 289 -0.94 19.75 -12.33
C ASP A 289 -0.41 18.31 -12.49
N LYS A 290 0.92 18.17 -12.59
CA LYS A 290 1.63 16.91 -12.86
C LYS A 290 1.58 15.99 -11.64
N HIS A 291 0.39 15.75 -11.11
CA HIS A 291 0.13 14.84 -10.02
C HIS A 291 -0.83 13.72 -10.44
N GLN A 292 -0.64 13.19 -11.65
CA GLN A 292 -0.88 11.78 -11.95
C GLN A 292 0.21 11.28 -12.88
N ILE A 293 1.38 11.00 -12.30
CA ILE A 293 2.11 9.81 -12.73
C ILE A 293 1.89 8.82 -11.58
N THR A 294 0.78 8.10 -11.64
CA THR A 294 0.76 6.76 -11.06
C THR A 294 1.66 5.95 -11.98
N GLU A 295 2.98 6.02 -11.74
CA GLU A 295 3.85 4.93 -12.15
C GLU A 295 3.24 3.71 -11.46
N GLU A 296 2.57 2.85 -12.24
CA GLU A 296 2.52 1.45 -11.85
C GLU A 296 3.94 1.11 -11.43
N PRO A 297 4.17 0.57 -10.22
CA PRO A 297 5.49 0.07 -9.89
C PRO A 297 5.82 -0.97 -10.94
N ASP A 298 6.70 -0.58 -11.87
CA ASP A 298 7.25 -1.41 -12.92
C ASP A 298 7.61 -2.72 -12.23
N GLU A 299 6.83 -3.77 -12.52
CA GLU A 299 7.14 -5.10 -12.03
C GLU A 299 8.55 -5.35 -12.49
N LEU A 300 9.50 -5.35 -11.56
CA LEU A 300 10.88 -5.77 -11.78
C LEU A 300 10.80 -7.00 -12.66
N LYS A 301 11.14 -6.82 -13.95
CA LYS A 301 11.13 -7.84 -15.01
C LYS A 301 11.99 -9.02 -14.55
N ASN A 302 11.35 -9.93 -13.82
CA ASN A 302 11.86 -11.24 -13.47
C ASN A 302 10.96 -12.30 -14.13
N SER A 303 10.71 -12.09 -15.41
CA SER A 303 10.30 -13.12 -16.35
C SER A 303 11.07 -12.87 -17.64
N ARG A 304 12.30 -13.37 -17.69
CA ARG A 304 12.91 -13.68 -18.99
C ARG A 304 12.10 -14.84 -19.57
N PRO A 305 11.39 -14.70 -20.71
CA PRO A 305 11.01 -15.87 -21.46
C PRO A 305 12.32 -16.45 -22.00
N VAL A 306 12.75 -17.58 -21.44
CA VAL A 306 13.72 -18.42 -22.12
C VAL A 306 12.97 -19.02 -23.29
N LEU A 307 12.97 -18.31 -24.43
CA LEU A 307 12.64 -18.89 -25.72
C LEU A 307 13.70 -19.95 -26.03
N LYS A 308 13.49 -21.17 -25.56
CA LYS A 308 14.09 -22.34 -26.20
C LYS A 308 13.30 -22.59 -27.48
N THR A 309 13.79 -22.06 -28.59
CA THR A 309 13.37 -22.52 -29.91
C THR A 309 13.78 -23.98 -30.04
N SER A 310 12.80 -24.88 -30.14
CA SER A 310 13.02 -26.25 -30.61
C SER A 310 13.46 -26.18 -32.08
N ARG A 311 14.78 -26.21 -32.32
CA ARG A 311 15.33 -26.49 -33.64
C ARG A 311 15.53 -28.00 -33.71
N SER A 312 14.51 -28.71 -34.20
CA SER A 312 14.67 -30.03 -34.77
C SER A 312 15.61 -29.93 -35.97
N GLY A 313 16.58 -30.84 -36.03
CA GLY A 313 17.58 -30.89 -37.08
C GLY A 313 16.99 -31.26 -38.43
N ASN A 314 17.69 -30.82 -39.48
CA ASN A 314 17.84 -31.55 -40.72
C ASN A 314 19.34 -31.57 -41.02
N GLY A 315 19.90 -32.79 -41.10
CA GLY A 315 21.26 -33.00 -41.57
C GLY A 315 21.35 -32.99 -43.09
N ALA A 316 22.55 -32.73 -43.60
CA ALA A 316 23.09 -33.31 -44.82
C ALA A 316 24.57 -32.89 -44.96
N ALA A 317 25.39 -33.90 -45.30
CA ALA A 317 26.81 -33.88 -45.66
C ALA A 317 27.84 -33.63 -44.54
#